data_AF-H9UMH8-F1
#
_entry.id   AF-H9UMH8-F1
#
_cell.length_a   1.000
_cell.length_b   1.000
_cell.length_c   1.000
_cell.angle_alpha   90.00
_cell.angle_beta   90.00
_cell.angle_gamma   90.00
#
_symmetry.space_group_name_H-M   'P 1'
#
loop_
_entity.id
_entity.type
_entity.pdbx_description
1 polymer ?
#
loop_
_entity_poly.entity_id
_entity_poly.type
_entity_poly.pdbx_seq_one_letter_code
_entity_poly.pdbx_strand_id
1 'polypeptide(L)'
;MKSSEYLQKLFARNPETGGYVIEILLEKYRYVFNEWDSSYFQRRELDPDLIQYLESCATEIPRKHRLELLFTVSENQDPDKERLLSSSMRNAFRFNIVLQKKLLARIYRRALMYVILSCGFLLSAVLLEPRADEMVYIRAALEGLFIGGWVFLWEAISQISFNRATHADRIREYKRMLQADFRFVYHQNPLSLEVQAPANSGARKKDAIDQAP
;
A
#
# COMPACT_ATOMS: atom_id res chain seq x y z
N MET A 1 -6.55 21.80 0.11
CA MET A 1 -7.40 21.13 1.13
C MET A 1 -8.59 20.54 0.41
N LYS A 2 -8.59 19.23 0.08
CA LYS A 2 -9.82 18.55 -0.38
C LYS A 2 -10.86 18.70 0.73
N SER A 3 -12.04 19.22 0.39
CA SER A 3 -13.08 19.58 1.37
C SER A 3 -13.45 18.35 2.19
N SER A 4 -13.53 18.48 3.52
CA SER A 4 -13.87 17.37 4.44
C SER A 4 -15.15 16.65 4.02
N GLU A 5 -16.05 17.37 3.35
CA GLU A 5 -17.31 16.88 2.80
C GLU A 5 -17.13 15.84 1.67
N TYR A 6 -16.13 16.00 0.79
CA TYR A 6 -15.83 15.02 -0.28
C TYR A 6 -15.38 13.69 0.31
N LEU A 7 -14.53 13.73 1.33
CA LEU A 7 -14.05 12.54 2.01
C LEU A 7 -15.16 11.83 2.79
N GLN A 8 -16.12 12.57 3.35
CA GLN A 8 -17.28 11.99 4.04
C GLN A 8 -18.26 11.30 3.07
N LYS A 9 -18.29 11.72 1.79
CA LYS A 9 -19.09 11.05 0.75
C LYS A 9 -18.45 9.76 0.24
N LEU A 10 -17.13 9.64 0.33
CA LEU A 10 -16.38 8.47 -0.19
C LEU A 10 -16.03 7.44 0.88
N PHE A 11 -15.77 7.88 2.10
CA PHE A 11 -15.32 7.02 3.19
C PHE A 11 -16.26 7.13 4.37
N ALA A 12 -16.77 5.98 4.81
CA ALA A 12 -17.50 5.88 6.05
C ALA A 12 -16.58 6.28 7.22
N ARG A 13 -17.18 6.86 8.27
CA ARG A 13 -16.47 7.23 9.49
C ARG A 13 -17.02 6.40 10.63
N ASN A 14 -16.14 5.77 11.38
CA ASN A 14 -16.55 5.05 12.57
C ASN A 14 -16.92 6.07 13.67
N PRO A 15 -18.17 6.08 14.18
CA PRO A 15 -18.60 7.05 15.18
C PRO A 15 -17.91 6.88 16.54
N GLU A 16 -17.44 5.67 16.87
CA GLU A 16 -16.81 5.38 18.17
C GLU A 16 -15.34 5.80 18.21
N THR A 17 -14.59 5.55 17.13
CA THR A 17 -13.15 5.81 17.06
C THR A 17 -12.82 7.12 16.33
N GLY A 18 -13.78 7.67 15.59
CA GLY A 18 -13.60 8.81 14.71
C GLY A 18 -12.69 8.55 13.50
N GLY A 19 -12.27 7.30 13.29
CA GLY A 19 -11.43 6.85 12.18
C GLY A 19 -12.17 6.73 10.85
N TYR A 20 -11.42 6.83 9.76
CA TYR A 20 -11.98 6.56 8.43
C TYR A 20 -11.94 5.05 8.16
N VAL A 21 -13.05 4.53 7.66
CA VAL A 21 -13.24 3.13 7.33
C VAL A 21 -13.03 2.95 5.83
N ILE A 22 -12.13 2.06 5.46
CA ILE A 22 -11.97 1.59 4.09
C ILE A 22 -12.70 0.25 4.00
N GLU A 23 -13.80 0.24 3.27
CA GLU A 23 -14.62 -0.95 3.08
C GLU A 23 -14.10 -1.78 1.90
N ILE A 24 -14.06 -3.09 2.11
CA ILE A 24 -13.57 -4.08 1.15
C ILE A 24 -14.61 -5.20 1.11
N LEU A 25 -15.29 -5.36 -0.02
CA LEU A 25 -16.28 -6.41 -0.21
C LEU A 25 -15.61 -7.66 -0.77
N LEU A 26 -15.86 -8.80 -0.13
CA LEU A 26 -15.29 -10.08 -0.49
C LEU A 26 -16.39 -11.13 -0.55
N GLU A 27 -16.55 -11.78 -1.69
CA GLU A 27 -17.41 -12.97 -1.75
C GLU A 27 -16.79 -14.15 -0.98
N LYS A 28 -15.46 -14.30 -1.09
CA LYS A 28 -14.65 -15.32 -0.43
C LYS A 28 -13.30 -14.74 0.00
N TYR A 29 -12.75 -15.21 1.11
CA TYR A 29 -11.42 -14.92 1.62
C TYR A 29 -10.32 -15.13 0.58
N ARG A 30 -10.49 -16.10 -0.34
CA ARG A 30 -9.52 -16.39 -1.39
C ARG A 30 -9.32 -15.23 -2.37
N TYR A 31 -10.31 -14.36 -2.57
CA TYR A 31 -10.23 -13.26 -3.55
C TYR A 31 -9.36 -12.09 -3.10
N VAL A 32 -8.90 -12.09 -1.84
CA VAL A 32 -7.88 -11.13 -1.38
C VAL A 32 -6.49 -11.51 -1.89
N PHE A 33 -6.32 -12.77 -2.29
CA PHE A 33 -5.03 -13.32 -2.69
C PHE A 33 -4.94 -13.40 -4.20
N ASN A 34 -3.71 -13.29 -4.70
CA ASN A 34 -3.42 -13.40 -6.11
C ASN A 34 -3.92 -14.74 -6.69
N GLU A 35 -4.72 -14.67 -7.75
CA GLU A 35 -5.31 -15.84 -8.41
C GLU A 35 -4.25 -16.72 -9.09
N TRP A 36 -3.20 -16.08 -9.61
CA TRP A 36 -2.08 -16.72 -10.31
C TRP A 36 -1.08 -17.38 -9.36
N ASP A 37 -1.19 -17.13 -8.06
CA ASP A 37 -0.32 -17.73 -7.07
C ASP A 37 -0.80 -19.14 -6.68
N SER A 38 -0.07 -20.14 -7.18
CA SER A 38 -0.31 -21.56 -6.88
C SER A 38 0.11 -21.96 -5.47
N SER A 39 0.63 -21.04 -4.66
CA SER A 39 1.01 -21.31 -3.28
C SER A 39 -0.18 -21.77 -2.44
N TYR A 40 0.11 -22.59 -1.42
CA TYR A 40 -0.84 -22.89 -0.36
C TYR A 40 -1.38 -21.59 0.24
N PHE A 41 -2.66 -21.55 0.60
CA PHE A 41 -3.37 -20.34 1.06
C PHE A 41 -2.59 -19.54 2.13
N GLN A 42 -1.85 -20.23 3.01
CA GLN A 42 -1.04 -19.64 4.07
C GLN A 42 0.18 -18.82 3.59
N ARG A 43 0.64 -19.03 2.35
CA ARG A 43 1.80 -18.36 1.77
C ARG A 43 1.46 -17.50 0.56
N ARG A 44 0.17 -17.36 0.24
CA ARG A 44 -0.24 -16.61 -0.93
C ARG A 44 0.06 -15.13 -0.78
N GLU A 45 0.54 -14.54 -1.85
CA GLU A 45 0.65 -13.09 -1.95
C GLU A 45 -0.74 -12.45 -2.08
N LEU A 46 -0.87 -11.25 -1.54
CA LEU A 46 -2.08 -10.46 -1.71
C LEU A 46 -2.19 -10.01 -3.15
N ASP A 47 -3.42 -9.80 -3.59
CA ASP A 47 -3.68 -9.23 -4.89
C ASP A 47 -3.04 -7.83 -5.01
N PRO A 48 -2.22 -7.57 -6.05
CA PRO A 48 -1.63 -6.26 -6.29
C PRO A 48 -2.68 -5.13 -6.41
N ASP A 49 -3.85 -5.42 -6.98
CA ASP A 49 -4.92 -4.45 -7.17
C ASP A 49 -5.52 -4.04 -5.83
N LEU A 50 -5.63 -4.98 -4.88
CA LEU A 50 -6.05 -4.67 -3.51
C LEU A 50 -5.05 -3.74 -2.82
N ILE A 51 -3.74 -4.01 -2.97
CA ILE A 51 -2.69 -3.16 -2.40
C ILE A 51 -2.77 -1.75 -3.00
N GLN A 52 -2.93 -1.64 -4.32
CA GLN A 52 -3.04 -0.36 -5.01
C GLN A 52 -4.30 0.42 -4.59
N TYR A 53 -5.43 -0.25 -4.41
CA TYR A 53 -6.65 0.35 -3.88
C TYR A 53 -6.42 0.93 -2.48
N LEU A 54 -5.84 0.16 -1.57
CA LEU A 54 -5.56 0.59 -0.20
C LEU A 54 -4.58 1.76 -0.15
N GLU A 55 -3.55 1.74 -0.98
CA GLU A 55 -2.60 2.86 -1.12
C GLU A 55 -3.29 4.13 -1.60
N SER A 56 -4.20 3.99 -2.57
CA SER A 56 -4.99 5.12 -3.09
C SER A 56 -5.85 5.72 -1.99
N CYS A 57 -6.63 4.90 -1.28
CA CYS A 57 -7.44 5.35 -0.13
C CYS A 57 -6.58 5.98 0.98
N ALA A 58 -5.45 5.37 1.33
CA ALA A 58 -4.54 5.92 2.33
C ALA A 58 -3.95 7.28 1.90
N THR A 59 -3.70 7.49 0.61
CA THR A 59 -3.21 8.77 0.08
C THR A 59 -4.28 9.86 0.18
N GLU A 60 -5.54 9.51 -0.07
CA GLU A 60 -6.66 10.46 0.00
C GLU A 60 -7.04 10.85 1.43
N ILE A 61 -6.99 9.89 2.36
CA ILE A 61 -7.37 10.11 3.76
C ILE A 61 -6.29 10.91 4.49
N PRO A 62 -6.62 12.10 5.05
CA PRO A 62 -5.65 12.96 5.72
C PRO A 62 -4.91 12.23 6.85
N ARG A 63 -3.59 12.42 6.90
CA ARG A 63 -2.66 11.70 7.78
C ARG A 63 -2.96 11.76 9.27
N LYS A 64 -3.71 12.78 9.71
CA LYS A 64 -4.10 12.98 11.11
C LYS A 64 -5.14 11.96 11.62
N HIS A 65 -5.82 11.24 10.72
CA HIS A 65 -6.86 10.30 11.10
C HIS A 65 -6.35 8.86 11.06
N ARG A 66 -6.90 8.05 11.98
CA ARG A 66 -6.72 6.60 12.02
C ARG A 66 -7.47 5.94 10.86
N LEU A 67 -6.95 4.81 10.42
CA LEU A 67 -7.55 3.97 9.38
C LEU A 67 -8.12 2.72 10.04
N GLU A 68 -9.29 2.31 9.57
CA GLU A 68 -9.89 1.02 9.85
C GLU A 68 -10.17 0.30 8.55
N LEU A 69 -9.87 -0.99 8.50
CA LEU A 69 -10.13 -1.83 7.34
C LEU A 69 -11.33 -2.71 7.67
N LEU A 70 -12.44 -2.47 6.98
CA LEU A 70 -13.68 -3.23 7.15
C LEU A 70 -13.82 -4.21 5.99
N PHE A 71 -13.69 -5.49 6.28
CA PHE A 71 -13.96 -6.56 5.33
C PHE A 71 -15.40 -7.03 5.46
N THR A 72 -16.18 -6.86 4.40
CA THR A 72 -17.53 -7.41 4.31
C THR A 72 -17.46 -8.73 3.53
N VAL A 73 -17.66 -9.85 4.21
CA VAL A 73 -17.48 -11.19 3.67
C VAL A 73 -18.83 -11.87 3.46
N SER A 74 -19.05 -12.45 2.28
CA SER A 74 -20.31 -13.16 1.95
C SER A 74 -20.28 -14.66 2.28
N GLU A 75 -19.10 -15.25 2.56
CA GLU A 75 -18.99 -16.62 3.03
C GLU A 75 -19.14 -16.74 4.56
N ASN A 76 -19.24 -17.97 5.05
CA ASN A 76 -19.37 -18.25 6.48
C ASN A 76 -18.17 -17.74 7.28
N GLN A 77 -18.45 -17.35 8.52
CA GLN A 77 -17.41 -16.93 9.46
C GLN A 77 -16.38 -18.04 9.69
N ASP A 78 -15.11 -17.69 9.52
CA ASP A 78 -13.97 -18.57 9.71
C ASP A 78 -12.81 -17.79 10.38
N PRO A 79 -12.67 -17.92 11.71
CA PRO A 79 -11.65 -17.19 12.47
C PRO A 79 -10.21 -17.48 12.03
N ASP A 80 -9.93 -18.66 11.49
CA ASP A 80 -8.60 -19.02 11.04
C ASP A 80 -8.25 -18.31 9.73
N LYS A 81 -9.22 -18.20 8.81
CA LYS A 81 -9.07 -17.39 7.59
C LYS A 81 -8.96 -15.89 7.90
N GLU A 82 -9.74 -15.37 8.85
CA GLU A 82 -9.64 -13.98 9.31
C GLU A 82 -8.24 -13.65 9.86
N ARG A 83 -7.71 -14.54 10.73
CA ARG A 83 -6.37 -14.40 11.30
C ARG A 83 -5.30 -14.46 10.23
N LEU A 84 -5.43 -15.42 9.31
CA LEU A 84 -4.47 -15.56 8.22
C LEU A 84 -4.48 -14.33 7.31
N LEU A 85 -5.65 -13.87 6.88
CA LEU A 85 -5.81 -12.65 6.09
C LEU A 85 -5.18 -11.44 6.80
N SER A 86 -5.53 -11.22 8.06
CA SER A 86 -4.97 -10.12 8.87
C SER A 86 -3.44 -10.23 8.97
N SER A 87 -2.89 -11.43 9.10
CA SER A 87 -1.45 -11.67 9.16
C SER A 87 -0.77 -11.39 7.81
N SER A 88 -1.38 -11.81 6.70
CA SER A 88 -0.88 -11.61 5.34
C SER A 88 -0.89 -10.12 4.98
N MET A 89 -1.95 -9.39 5.33
CA MET A 89 -2.05 -7.92 5.22
C MET A 89 -0.91 -7.23 5.96
N ARG A 90 -0.71 -7.56 7.24
CA ARG A 90 0.39 -6.98 8.04
C ARG A 90 1.75 -7.32 7.45
N ASN A 91 1.93 -8.53 6.94
CA ASN A 91 3.18 -8.94 6.29
C ASN A 91 3.45 -8.13 5.02
N ALA A 92 2.46 -7.97 4.15
CA ALA A 92 2.59 -7.18 2.93
C ALA A 92 2.91 -5.71 3.22
N PHE A 93 2.28 -5.09 4.22
CA PHE A 93 2.63 -3.73 4.62
C PHE A 93 4.04 -3.62 5.18
N ARG A 94 4.50 -4.60 5.99
CA ARG A 94 5.88 -4.66 6.48
C ARG A 94 6.88 -4.80 5.32
N PHE A 95 6.60 -5.67 4.37
CA PHE A 95 7.42 -5.87 3.19
C PHE A 95 7.55 -4.57 2.39
N ASN A 96 6.43 -3.90 2.13
CA ASN A 96 6.43 -2.61 1.42
C ASN A 96 7.19 -1.52 2.18
N ILE A 97 7.09 -1.44 3.51
CA ILE A 97 7.93 -0.53 4.32
C ILE A 97 9.42 -0.80 4.10
N VAL A 98 9.84 -2.07 4.10
CA VAL A 98 11.24 -2.45 3.87
C VAL A 98 11.68 -2.08 2.46
N LEU A 99 10.83 -2.32 1.45
CA LEU A 99 11.10 -1.96 0.07
C LEU A 99 11.31 -0.44 -0.08
N GLN A 100 10.41 0.37 0.46
CA GLN A 100 10.53 1.83 0.41
C GLN A 100 11.77 2.35 1.15
N LYS A 101 12.14 1.74 2.28
CA LYS A 101 13.40 2.06 2.98
C LYS A 101 14.63 1.74 2.12
N LYS A 102 14.63 0.62 1.40
CA LYS A 102 15.72 0.26 0.47
C LYS A 102 15.83 1.25 -0.69
N LEU A 103 14.71 1.69 -1.25
CA LEU A 103 14.69 2.73 -2.30
C LEU A 103 15.25 4.06 -1.78
N LEU A 104 14.83 4.48 -0.59
CA LEU A 104 15.33 5.68 0.05
C LEU A 104 16.85 5.61 0.32
N ALA A 105 17.35 4.45 0.78
CA ALA A 105 18.78 4.23 0.97
C ALA A 105 19.57 4.23 -0.36
N ARG A 106 18.97 3.82 -1.49
CA ARG A 106 19.60 3.95 -2.82
C ARG A 106 19.71 5.41 -3.24
N ILE A 107 18.69 6.23 -2.99
CA ILE A 107 18.71 7.66 -3.28
C ILE A 107 19.83 8.35 -2.48
N TYR A 108 19.91 8.11 -1.18
CA TYR A 108 20.98 8.69 -0.35
C TYR A 108 22.38 8.26 -0.80
N ARG A 109 22.56 6.99 -1.18
CA ARG A 109 23.86 6.53 -1.72
C ARG A 109 24.23 7.26 -3.01
N ARG A 110 23.29 7.44 -3.94
CA ARG A 110 23.53 8.20 -5.18
C ARG A 110 23.83 9.67 -4.89
N ALA A 111 23.05 10.31 -4.02
CA ALA A 111 23.31 11.69 -3.62
C ALA A 111 24.69 11.84 -2.96
N LEU A 112 25.09 10.89 -2.10
CA LEU A 112 26.42 10.88 -1.50
C LEU A 112 27.53 10.76 -2.54
N MET A 113 27.36 9.93 -3.59
CA MET A 113 28.33 9.86 -4.68
C MET A 113 28.48 11.20 -5.40
N TYR A 114 27.39 11.91 -5.67
CA TYR A 114 27.45 13.25 -6.26
C TYR A 114 28.12 14.28 -5.35
N VAL A 115 27.88 14.21 -4.03
CA VAL A 115 28.59 15.06 -3.05
C VAL A 115 30.09 14.76 -3.05
N ILE A 116 30.48 13.48 -3.04
CA ILE A 116 31.90 13.09 -3.08
C ILE A 116 32.56 13.60 -4.37
N LEU A 117 31.88 13.47 -5.50
CA LEU A 117 32.39 13.96 -6.79
C LEU A 117 32.52 15.48 -6.81
N SER A 118 31.52 16.21 -6.29
CA SER A 118 31.56 17.67 -6.12
C SER A 118 32.73 18.10 -5.25
N CYS A 119 32.89 17.50 -4.06
CA CYS A 119 34.03 17.75 -3.19
C CYS A 119 35.36 17.43 -3.87
N GLY A 120 35.43 16.36 -4.68
CA GLY A 120 36.62 16.00 -5.44
C GLY A 120 36.99 17.06 -6.49
N PHE A 121 36.00 17.64 -7.18
CA PHE A 121 36.24 18.75 -8.12
C PHE A 121 36.65 20.04 -7.41
N LEU A 122 35.99 20.39 -6.30
CA LEU A 122 36.34 21.59 -5.55
C LEU A 122 37.72 21.47 -4.89
N LEU A 123 38.04 20.30 -4.33
CA LEU A 123 39.35 20.04 -3.74
C LEU A 123 40.45 20.08 -4.80
N SER A 124 40.22 19.47 -5.97
CA SER A 124 41.20 19.57 -7.07
C SER A 124 41.35 21.00 -7.57
N ALA A 125 40.27 21.80 -7.58
CA ALA A 125 40.38 23.22 -7.95
C ALA A 125 41.31 23.98 -6.99
N VAL A 126 41.12 23.82 -5.68
CA VAL A 126 41.97 24.48 -4.66
C VAL A 126 43.42 24.01 -4.73
N LEU A 127 43.67 22.74 -5.03
CA LEU A 127 45.04 22.21 -5.15
C LEU A 127 45.77 22.67 -6.43
N LEU A 128 45.01 23.01 -7.49
CA LEU A 128 45.55 23.49 -8.76
C LEU A 128 45.64 25.02 -8.80
N GLU A 129 44.93 25.73 -7.92
CA GLU A 129 44.92 27.20 -7.82
C GLU A 129 46.33 27.83 -7.76
N PRO A 130 47.31 27.33 -6.97
CA PRO A 130 48.65 27.91 -6.94
C PRO A 130 49.42 27.79 -8.26
N ARG A 131 49.03 26.86 -9.14
CA ARG A 131 49.65 26.63 -10.45
C ARG A 131 48.92 27.37 -11.58
N ALA A 132 47.82 28.06 -11.27
CA ALA A 132 46.97 28.73 -12.24
C ALA A 132 47.66 29.94 -12.89
N ASP A 133 48.48 30.64 -12.13
CA ASP A 133 49.18 31.86 -12.58
C ASP A 133 50.32 31.54 -13.57
N GLU A 134 50.83 30.30 -13.55
CA GLU A 134 51.94 29.86 -14.40
C GLU A 134 51.45 29.33 -15.77
N MET A 135 50.20 28.84 -15.87
CA MET A 135 49.69 28.18 -17.07
C MET A 135 48.22 28.51 -17.38
N VAL A 136 47.97 29.15 -18.53
CA VAL A 136 46.62 29.55 -19.00
C VAL A 136 45.66 28.36 -19.09
N TYR A 137 46.14 27.17 -19.49
CA TYR A 137 45.30 25.96 -19.57
C TYR A 137 44.80 25.47 -18.20
N ILE A 138 45.61 25.66 -17.14
CA ILE A 138 45.20 25.32 -15.76
C ILE A 138 44.10 26.26 -15.30
N ARG A 139 44.20 27.56 -15.63
CA ARG A 139 43.16 28.55 -15.32
C ARG A 139 41.81 28.20 -15.96
N ALA A 140 41.81 27.80 -17.24
CA ALA A 140 40.59 27.33 -17.91
C ALA A 140 40.03 26.04 -17.28
N ALA A 141 40.89 25.10 -16.89
CA ALA A 141 40.46 23.89 -16.20
C ALA A 141 39.83 24.19 -14.83
N LEU A 142 40.37 25.15 -14.07
CA LEU A 142 39.82 25.57 -12.77
C LEU A 142 38.38 26.08 -12.89
N GLU A 143 38.10 26.93 -13.89
CA GLU A 143 36.74 27.39 -14.15
C GLU A 143 35.79 26.21 -14.42
N GLY A 144 36.24 25.23 -15.22
CA GLY A 144 35.49 23.99 -15.47
C GLY A 144 35.27 23.14 -14.21
N LEU A 145 36.27 23.03 -13.33
CA LEU A 145 36.18 22.31 -12.07
C LEU A 145 35.20 22.97 -11.09
N PHE A 146 35.19 24.30 -11.00
CA PHE A 146 34.23 25.03 -10.17
C PHE A 146 32.80 24.86 -10.67
N ILE A 147 32.58 24.99 -11.98
CA ILE A 147 31.26 24.77 -12.59
C ILE A 147 30.82 23.32 -12.37
N GLY A 148 31.69 22.35 -12.63
CA GLY A 148 31.41 20.92 -12.41
C GLY A 148 31.07 20.62 -10.96
N GLY A 149 31.88 21.12 -10.02
CA GLY A 149 31.67 20.99 -8.58
C GLY A 149 30.29 21.49 -8.16
N TRP A 150 29.90 22.69 -8.61
CA TRP A 150 28.58 23.25 -8.32
C TRP A 150 27.43 22.46 -8.97
N VAL A 151 27.57 22.03 -10.23
CA VAL A 151 26.56 21.23 -10.94
C VAL A 151 26.29 19.91 -10.22
N PHE A 152 27.32 19.19 -9.81
CA PHE A 152 27.15 17.94 -9.04
C PHE A 152 26.57 18.18 -7.65
N LEU A 153 26.89 19.32 -7.02
CA LEU A 153 26.31 19.69 -5.73
C LEU A 153 24.80 19.94 -5.86
N TRP A 154 24.37 20.70 -6.87
CA TRP A 154 22.96 20.94 -7.13
C TRP A 154 22.20 19.64 -7.42
N GLU A 155 22.79 18.73 -8.21
CA GLU A 155 22.19 17.41 -8.47
C GLU A 155 22.01 16.58 -7.19
N ALA A 156 22.98 16.62 -6.27
CA ALA A 156 22.82 15.94 -4.98
C ALA A 156 21.63 16.51 -4.17
N ILE A 157 21.49 17.84 -4.14
CA ILE A 157 20.42 18.53 -3.43
C ILE A 157 19.06 18.24 -4.07
N SER A 158 18.97 18.27 -5.39
CA SER A 158 17.73 18.00 -6.13
C SER A 158 17.22 16.58 -5.83
N GLN A 159 18.11 15.59 -5.90
CA GLN A 159 17.80 14.18 -5.61
C GLN A 159 17.29 13.98 -4.19
N ILE A 160 17.91 14.61 -3.19
CA ILE A 160 17.47 14.50 -1.79
C ILE A 160 16.13 15.22 -1.59
N SER A 161 15.97 16.42 -2.13
CA SER A 161 14.79 17.26 -1.89
C SER A 161 13.51 16.62 -2.43
N PHE A 162 13.51 16.23 -3.70
CA PHE A 162 12.31 15.73 -4.37
C PHE A 162 11.99 14.28 -4.01
N ASN A 163 12.98 13.40 -3.97
CA ASN A 163 12.70 11.97 -3.83
C ASN A 163 12.48 11.56 -2.37
N ARG A 164 13.11 12.24 -1.40
CA ARG A 164 12.97 11.89 0.02
C ARG A 164 11.53 12.01 0.50
N ALA A 165 10.85 13.11 0.16
CA ALA A 165 9.51 13.39 0.64
C ALA A 165 8.54 12.28 0.20
N THR A 166 8.55 11.93 -1.08
CA THR A 166 7.68 10.89 -1.66
C THR A 166 7.86 9.54 -0.97
N HIS A 167 9.10 9.05 -0.81
CA HIS A 167 9.32 7.74 -0.18
C HIS A 167 9.09 7.75 1.33
N ALA A 168 9.46 8.82 2.04
CA ALA A 168 9.20 8.96 3.47
C ALA A 168 7.69 9.01 3.77
N ASP A 169 6.92 9.57 2.85
CA ASP A 169 5.48 9.65 2.92
C ASP A 169 4.82 8.28 2.72
N ARG A 170 5.24 7.53 1.69
CA ARG A 170 4.81 6.13 1.51
C ARG A 170 5.11 5.27 2.72
N ILE A 171 6.31 5.38 3.31
CA ILE A 171 6.66 4.65 4.54
C ILE A 171 5.70 4.97 5.68
N ARG A 172 5.28 6.23 5.83
CA ARG A 172 4.34 6.64 6.86
C ARG A 172 2.93 6.10 6.59
N GLU A 173 2.50 6.08 5.34
CA GLU A 173 1.21 5.50 4.93
C GLU A 173 1.14 4.00 5.24
N TYR A 174 2.14 3.20 4.84
CA TYR A 174 2.17 1.77 5.19
C TYR A 174 2.28 1.53 6.69
N LYS A 175 3.02 2.36 7.44
CA LYS A 175 3.05 2.27 8.91
C LYS A 175 1.67 2.49 9.52
N ARG A 176 0.90 3.44 8.98
CA ARG A 176 -0.47 3.71 9.41
C ARG A 176 -1.39 2.54 9.10
N MET A 177 -1.30 1.97 7.88
CA MET A 177 -2.07 0.78 7.50
C MET A 177 -1.68 -0.45 8.34
N LEU A 178 -0.41 -0.58 8.72
CA LEU A 178 0.07 -1.65 9.60
C LEU A 178 -0.52 -1.56 11.03
N GLN A 179 -0.85 -0.35 11.47
CA GLN A 179 -1.50 -0.06 12.76
C GLN A 179 -3.03 0.00 12.66
N ALA A 180 -3.60 -0.17 11.46
CA ALA A 180 -5.04 -0.15 11.27
C ALA A 180 -5.68 -1.35 11.97
N ASP A 181 -6.89 -1.12 12.49
CA ASP A 181 -7.73 -2.18 13.03
C ASP A 181 -8.46 -2.88 11.90
N PHE A 182 -8.52 -4.21 11.98
CA PHE A 182 -9.21 -5.05 11.01
C PHE A 182 -10.54 -5.48 11.62
N ARG A 183 -11.64 -5.14 10.95
CA ARG A 183 -13.00 -5.56 11.31
C ARG A 183 -13.56 -6.44 10.21
N PHE A 184 -14.27 -7.49 10.61
CA PHE A 184 -14.94 -8.42 9.70
C PHE A 184 -16.44 -8.36 9.96
N VAL A 185 -17.22 -8.13 8.91
CA VAL A 185 -18.69 -8.14 8.93
C VAL A 185 -19.15 -9.14 7.89
N TYR A 186 -20.23 -9.85 8.20
CA TYR A 186 -20.76 -10.91 7.37
C TYR A 186 -22.13 -10.52 6.83
N HIS A 187 -22.29 -10.57 5.51
CA HIS A 187 -23.59 -10.40 4.87
C HIS A 187 -24.02 -11.74 4.30
N GLN A 188 -25.07 -12.33 4.87
CA GLN A 188 -25.67 -13.52 4.30
C GLN A 188 -26.43 -13.11 3.04
N ASN A 189 -26.01 -13.63 1.88
CA ASN A 189 -26.74 -13.41 0.63
C ASN A 189 -28.11 -14.13 0.73
N PRO A 190 -29.25 -13.41 0.71
CA PRO A 190 -30.58 -14.00 0.87
C PRO A 190 -30.96 -14.99 -0.25
N LEU A 191 -30.24 -14.97 -1.39
CA LEU A 191 -30.45 -15.87 -2.53
C LEU A 191 -30.08 -17.34 -2.27
N SER A 192 -29.51 -17.67 -1.11
CA SER A 192 -29.22 -19.06 -0.73
C SER A 192 -30.40 -19.81 -0.10
N LEU A 193 -31.46 -19.10 0.31
CA LEU A 193 -32.63 -19.69 0.96
C LEU A 193 -33.67 -20.24 -0.03
N GLU A 194 -33.64 -19.80 -1.30
CA GLU A 194 -34.65 -20.20 -2.30
C GLU A 194 -34.32 -21.54 -2.98
N VAL A 195 -33.06 -21.99 -2.92
CA VAL A 195 -32.62 -23.26 -3.52
C VAL A 195 -32.82 -24.47 -2.59
N GLN A 196 -33.18 -24.27 -1.32
CA GLN A 196 -33.40 -25.34 -0.34
C GLN A 196 -34.87 -25.53 0.07
N ALA A 197 -35.84 -25.15 -0.77
CA ALA A 197 -37.20 -25.63 -0.60
C ALA A 197 -37.26 -27.14 -0.97
N PRO A 198 -37.58 -28.05 -0.03
CA PRO A 198 -37.67 -29.46 -0.37
C PRO A 198 -38.83 -29.70 -1.33
N ALA A 199 -38.51 -30.20 -2.53
CA ALA A 199 -39.44 -30.82 -3.46
C ALA A 199 -39.98 -32.13 -2.86
N ASN A 200 -40.83 -32.06 -1.84
CA ASN A 200 -41.66 -33.20 -1.44
C ASN A 200 -42.91 -32.76 -0.66
N SER A 201 -43.96 -32.40 -1.39
CA SER A 201 -45.33 -32.48 -0.88
C SER A 201 -46.27 -32.59 -2.08
N GLY A 202 -46.63 -33.82 -2.43
CA GLY A 202 -47.64 -34.06 -3.46
C GLY A 202 -47.65 -35.45 -4.04
N ALA A 203 -47.90 -36.49 -3.21
CA ALA A 203 -48.68 -37.68 -3.61
C ALA A 203 -48.57 -38.80 -2.55
N ARG A 204 -49.47 -38.85 -1.57
CA ARG A 204 -50.04 -40.12 -1.08
C ARG A 204 -51.25 -39.88 -0.16
N LYS A 205 -52.46 -39.89 -0.73
CA LYS A 205 -53.68 -40.28 0.00
C LYS A 205 -54.77 -40.71 -0.96
N LYS A 206 -54.72 -41.97 -1.37
CA LYS A 206 -55.89 -42.74 -1.79
C LYS A 206 -55.67 -44.16 -1.29
N ASP A 207 -56.18 -44.43 -0.10
CA ASP A 207 -56.56 -45.78 0.32
C ASP A 207 -57.82 -45.64 1.17
N ALA A 208 -58.84 -46.38 0.73
CA ALA A 208 -59.93 -46.98 1.49
C ALA A 208 -60.77 -46.11 2.44
N ILE A 209 -62.06 -45.97 2.08
CA ILE A 209 -63.26 -46.35 2.84
C ILE A 209 -64.45 -45.94 1.95
N ASP A 210 -65.18 -46.89 1.36
CA ASP A 210 -66.47 -47.30 1.93
C ASP A 210 -67.09 -48.47 1.16
N GLN A 211 -67.65 -49.42 1.90
CA GLN A 211 -68.39 -50.58 1.42
C GLN A 211 -69.89 -50.32 1.53
N ALA A 212 -70.62 -50.85 0.53
CA ALA A 212 -72.00 -51.35 0.60
C ALA A 212 -73.16 -50.32 0.58
N PRO A 213 -74.38 -50.75 0.19
CA PRO A 213 -74.81 -52.09 -0.27
C PRO A 213 -75.01 -52.23 -1.78
#